data_AF-X1PDB9-F1
#
_entry.id   AF-X1PDB9-F1
#
_cell.length_a   1.000
_cell.length_b   1.000
_cell.length_c   1.000
_cell.angle_alpha   90.00
_cell.angle_beta   90.00
_cell.angle_gamma   90.00
#
_symmetry.space_group_name_H-M   'P 1'
#
loop_
_entity.id
_entity.type
_entity.pdbx_description
1 polymer ?
#
loop_
_entity_poly.entity_id
_entity_poly.type
_entity_poly.pdbx_seq_one_letter_code
_entity_poly.pdbx_strand_id
1 'polypeptide(L)'
;MINKSEIIEQTNLAFDFIQKLYLEVSYLIKEIEGILHEEEEKFIIGRPGGYGITARRSSGLESNNVNLWLLRKFAVFFVPEDKTEVKGGQLITKIDENLKVLYLRIVLNDSKIDEPMVYSGVLYNIDKKTQGEKWPRKFEDIMGHLEYNDDKIFKNVKKIDYEDAYIKIQGELVKNNLFEINNSETILKKIIKPSLDLFRKC
;
A
#
# COMPACT_ATOMS: atom_id res chain seq x y z
N MET A 1 41.75 9.70 -12.44
CA MET A 1 41.26 8.32 -12.34
C MET A 1 40.44 8.23 -11.07
N ILE A 2 39.17 7.83 -11.17
CA ILE A 2 38.33 7.64 -9.98
C ILE A 2 38.94 6.48 -9.16
N ASN A 3 39.06 6.65 -7.85
CA ASN A 3 39.59 5.61 -6.98
C ASN A 3 38.63 4.41 -6.95
N LYS A 4 39.09 3.27 -7.48
CA LYS A 4 38.28 2.04 -7.56
C LYS A 4 37.76 1.60 -6.19
N SER A 5 38.56 1.74 -5.13
CA SER A 5 38.17 1.38 -3.77
C SER A 5 37.01 2.23 -3.27
N GLU A 6 37.06 3.54 -3.54
CA GLU A 6 36.03 4.49 -3.15
C GLU A 6 34.70 4.21 -3.88
N ILE A 7 34.73 3.88 -5.18
CA ILE A 7 33.51 3.52 -5.93
C ILE A 7 32.84 2.28 -5.32
N ILE A 8 33.64 1.26 -4.97
CA ILE A 8 33.12 0.02 -4.37
C ILE A 8 32.45 0.34 -3.03
N GLU A 9 33.10 1.15 -2.19
CA GLU A 9 32.55 1.56 -0.90
C GLU A 9 31.23 2.34 -1.05
N GLN A 10 31.19 3.34 -1.94
CA GLN A 10 29.96 4.12 -2.17
C GLN A 10 28.82 3.27 -2.72
N THR A 11 29.14 2.29 -3.58
CA THR A 11 28.14 1.34 -4.10
C THR A 11 27.55 0.51 -2.96
N ASN A 12 28.39 -0.05 -2.09
CA ASN A 12 27.93 -0.84 -0.95
C ASN A 12 27.09 0.00 0.02
N LEU A 13 27.54 1.21 0.36
CA LEU A 13 26.81 2.12 1.23
C LEU A 13 25.41 2.45 0.68
N ALA A 14 25.29 2.65 -0.64
CA ALA A 14 24.00 2.92 -1.26
C ALA A 14 23.03 1.73 -1.13
N PHE A 15 23.49 0.51 -1.40
CA PHE A 15 22.66 -0.69 -1.25
C PHE A 15 22.30 -0.98 0.21
N ASP A 16 23.25 -0.83 1.13
CA ASP A 16 23.01 -0.99 2.57
C ASP A 16 21.97 0.01 3.07
N PHE A 17 22.04 1.26 2.62
CA PHE A 17 21.08 2.29 3.00
C PHE A 17 19.67 1.96 2.50
N ILE A 18 19.54 1.56 1.23
CA ILE A 18 18.26 1.16 0.65
C ILE A 18 17.68 -0.04 1.40
N GLN A 19 18.51 -1.04 1.73
CA GLN A 19 18.06 -2.23 2.45
C GLN A 19 17.57 -1.88 3.87
N LYS A 20 18.31 -1.03 4.60
CA LYS A 20 17.89 -0.54 5.92
C LYS A 20 16.56 0.21 5.82
N LEU A 21 16.42 1.10 4.85
CA LEU A 21 15.17 1.83 4.64
C LEU A 21 13.98 0.90 4.39
N TYR A 22 14.14 -0.14 3.55
CA TYR A 22 13.09 -1.12 3.33
C TYR A 22 12.78 -1.97 4.57
N LEU A 23 13.80 -2.27 5.38
CA LEU A 23 13.61 -2.98 6.64
C LEU A 23 12.77 -2.16 7.61
N GLU A 24 13.07 -0.88 7.79
CA GLU A 24 12.28 0.03 8.64
C GLU A 24 10.83 0.15 8.17
N VAL A 25 10.61 0.29 6.85
CA VAL A 25 9.25 0.29 6.26
C VAL A 25 8.53 -1.03 6.58
N SER A 26 9.22 -2.16 6.51
CA SER A 26 8.62 -3.46 6.83
C SER A 26 8.26 -3.58 8.31
N TYR A 27 9.06 -3.04 9.23
CA TYR A 27 8.75 -3.02 10.65
C TYR A 27 7.57 -2.12 10.95
N LEU A 28 7.49 -0.93 10.33
CA LEU A 28 6.33 -0.05 10.45
C LEU A 28 5.03 -0.76 10.01
N ILE A 29 5.04 -1.45 8.87
CA ILE A 29 3.87 -2.21 8.40
C ILE A 29 3.48 -3.30 9.39
N LYS A 30 4.45 -4.02 9.95
CA LYS A 30 4.19 -5.09 10.94
C LYS A 30 3.66 -4.56 12.26
N GLU A 31 4.16 -3.42 12.72
CA GLU A 31 3.66 -2.78 13.94
C GLU A 31 2.21 -2.31 13.75
N ILE A 32 1.90 -1.73 12.58
CA ILE A 32 0.51 -1.40 12.19
C ILE A 32 -0.36 -2.66 12.15
N GLU A 33 0.11 -3.75 11.53
CA GLU A 33 -0.61 -5.03 11.50
C GLU A 33 -0.91 -5.55 12.91
N GLY A 34 0.09 -5.54 13.80
CA GLY A 34 -0.06 -5.99 15.18
C GLY A 34 -1.11 -5.18 15.95
N ILE A 35 -1.07 -3.85 15.86
CA ILE A 35 -2.06 -2.98 16.51
C ILE A 35 -3.46 -3.22 15.94
N LEU A 36 -3.60 -3.30 14.61
CA LEU A 36 -4.91 -3.53 13.98
C LEU A 36 -5.50 -4.91 14.28
N HIS A 37 -4.67 -5.91 14.58
CA HIS A 37 -5.12 -7.24 14.98
C HIS A 37 -5.72 -7.26 16.40
N GLU A 38 -5.33 -6.31 17.25
CA GLU A 38 -5.87 -6.16 18.62
C GLU A 38 -7.21 -5.40 18.65
N GLU A 39 -7.64 -4.80 17.54
CA GLU A 39 -8.94 -4.13 17.42
C GLU A 39 -10.10 -5.13 17.35
N GLU A 40 -11.33 -4.65 17.62
CA GLU A 40 -12.54 -5.47 17.66
C GLU A 40 -12.76 -6.29 16.38
N GLU A 41 -12.49 -5.69 15.22
CA GLU A 41 -12.63 -6.33 13.90
C GLU A 41 -11.52 -7.33 13.57
N LYS A 42 -10.45 -7.39 14.40
CA LYS A 42 -9.27 -8.25 14.22
C LYS A 42 -8.74 -8.23 12.80
N PHE A 43 -8.32 -7.05 12.34
CA PHE A 43 -7.89 -6.92 10.96
C PHE A 43 -6.68 -7.81 10.67
N ILE A 44 -6.65 -8.35 9.46
CA ILE A 44 -5.52 -9.09 8.91
C ILE A 44 -5.02 -8.41 7.64
N ILE A 45 -3.71 -8.50 7.39
CA ILE A 45 -3.13 -7.97 6.15
C ILE A 45 -3.49 -8.86 4.95
N GLY A 46 -3.96 -8.22 3.89
CA GLY A 46 -4.27 -8.87 2.63
C GLY A 46 -3.03 -9.39 1.90
N ARG A 47 -3.17 -10.54 1.22
CA ARG A 47 -2.03 -11.31 0.65
C ARG A 47 -2.21 -11.59 -0.85
N PRO A 48 -1.79 -10.68 -1.74
CA PRO A 48 -2.05 -10.82 -3.18
C PRO A 48 -1.27 -11.93 -3.89
N GLY A 49 -0.18 -12.41 -3.29
CA GLY A 49 0.62 -13.53 -3.81
C GLY A 49 1.55 -14.09 -2.74
N GLY A 50 1.06 -14.20 -1.51
CA GLY A 50 1.86 -14.44 -0.30
C GLY A 50 1.88 -13.24 0.64
N TYR A 51 2.64 -13.32 1.72
CA TYR A 51 2.81 -12.25 2.69
C TYR A 51 3.80 -11.21 2.14
N GLY A 52 3.29 -10.17 1.50
CA GLY A 52 4.12 -9.20 0.80
C GLY A 52 3.39 -7.90 0.46
N ILE A 53 4.20 -6.89 0.14
CA ILE A 53 3.74 -5.57 -0.30
C ILE A 53 3.40 -5.56 -1.78
N THR A 54 2.50 -4.66 -2.18
CA THR A 54 2.26 -4.33 -3.58
C THR A 54 3.07 -3.09 -3.96
N ALA A 55 3.73 -3.15 -5.12
CA ALA A 55 4.49 -2.03 -5.65
C ALA A 55 4.57 -2.10 -7.17
N ARG A 56 4.62 -0.95 -7.83
CA ARG A 56 4.96 -0.85 -9.25
C ARG A 56 6.46 -0.95 -9.44
N ARG A 57 6.91 -1.90 -10.27
CA ARG A 57 8.31 -2.10 -10.64
C ARG A 57 8.46 -2.37 -12.14
N SER A 58 9.66 -2.18 -12.66
CA SER A 58 10.03 -2.59 -14.01
C SER A 58 11.44 -3.16 -14.03
N SER A 59 11.72 -4.02 -15.01
CA SER A 59 13.06 -4.44 -15.42
C SER A 59 13.36 -4.07 -16.87
N GLY A 60 12.51 -3.23 -17.49
CA GLY A 60 12.70 -2.73 -18.85
C GLY A 60 13.89 -1.79 -18.96
N LEU A 61 14.54 -1.78 -20.12
CA LEU A 61 15.72 -0.98 -20.42
C LEU A 61 15.36 0.41 -20.98
N GLU A 62 14.10 0.67 -21.26
CA GLU A 62 13.63 2.00 -21.66
C GLU A 62 13.95 3.00 -20.55
N SER A 63 14.49 4.17 -20.90
CA SER A 63 14.94 5.15 -19.90
C SER A 63 13.84 5.55 -18.91
N ASN A 64 12.58 5.59 -19.37
CA ASN A 64 11.41 5.88 -18.55
C ASN A 64 11.02 4.75 -17.58
N ASN A 65 11.61 3.55 -17.71
CA ASN A 65 11.38 2.39 -16.84
C ASN A 65 12.48 2.23 -15.79
N VAL A 66 13.65 2.81 -16.00
CA VAL A 66 14.79 2.74 -15.06
C VAL A 66 14.44 3.34 -13.69
N ASN A 67 13.62 4.38 -13.67
CA ASN A 67 13.11 4.95 -12.42
C ASN A 67 12.25 3.94 -11.61
N LEU A 68 11.69 2.90 -12.23
CA LEU A 68 10.89 1.85 -11.58
C LEU A 68 11.71 0.63 -11.14
N TRP A 69 13.05 0.64 -11.28
CA TRP A 69 13.90 -0.47 -10.84
C TRP A 69 13.99 -0.59 -9.31
N LEU A 70 13.84 0.53 -8.59
CA LEU A 70 13.79 0.57 -7.13
C LEU A 70 12.35 0.59 -6.62
N LEU A 71 12.11 -0.02 -5.45
CA LEU A 71 10.84 0.06 -4.75
C LEU A 71 10.69 1.45 -4.12
N ARG A 72 9.82 2.26 -4.71
CA ARG A 72 9.57 3.64 -4.28
C ARG A 72 8.28 3.79 -3.49
N LYS A 73 7.31 2.92 -3.74
CA LYS A 73 5.97 2.95 -3.17
C LYS A 73 5.63 1.55 -2.68
N PHE A 74 5.08 1.47 -1.48
CA PHE A 74 4.69 0.24 -0.81
C PHE A 74 3.23 0.37 -0.47
N ALA A 75 2.40 -0.57 -0.93
CA ALA A 75 1.00 -0.60 -0.61
C ALA A 75 0.61 -1.93 0.00
N VAL A 76 -0.17 -1.86 1.06
CA VAL A 76 -0.83 -3.00 1.71
C VAL A 76 -2.26 -2.61 2.04
N PHE A 77 -3.10 -3.59 2.29
CA PHE A 77 -4.43 -3.36 2.80
C PHE A 77 -4.70 -4.31 3.96
N PHE A 78 -5.62 -3.91 4.82
CA PHE A 78 -6.10 -4.70 5.94
C PHE A 78 -7.61 -4.83 5.85
N VAL A 79 -8.10 -5.98 6.24
CA VAL A 79 -9.52 -6.33 6.15
C VAL A 79 -9.90 -7.11 7.42
N PRO A 80 -11.12 -6.96 7.95
CA PRO A 80 -11.58 -7.78 9.06
C PRO A 80 -11.42 -9.28 8.76
N GLU A 81 -11.01 -10.06 9.75
CA GLU A 81 -10.69 -11.49 9.57
C GLU A 81 -11.89 -12.26 8.97
N ASP A 82 -13.11 -11.94 9.40
CA ASP A 82 -14.37 -12.57 8.98
C ASP A 82 -14.77 -12.30 7.52
N LYS A 83 -14.12 -11.34 6.85
CA LYS A 83 -14.32 -11.02 5.43
C LYS A 83 -13.38 -11.76 4.50
N THR A 84 -12.56 -12.66 5.04
CA THR A 84 -11.57 -13.41 4.27
C THR A 84 -11.68 -14.90 4.45
N GLU A 85 -11.33 -15.64 3.41
CA GLU A 85 -11.16 -17.08 3.46
C GLU A 85 -9.73 -17.48 3.08
N VAL A 86 -9.18 -18.47 3.77
CA VAL A 86 -7.89 -19.06 3.41
C VAL A 86 -8.13 -20.25 2.47
N LYS A 87 -7.65 -20.17 1.23
CA LYS A 87 -7.74 -21.26 0.26
C LYS A 87 -6.40 -21.49 -0.42
N GLY A 88 -5.83 -22.69 -0.25
CA GLY A 88 -4.54 -23.06 -0.85
C GLY A 88 -3.37 -22.15 -0.40
N GLY A 89 -3.40 -21.66 0.85
CA GLY A 89 -2.38 -20.77 1.40
C GLY A 89 -2.50 -19.30 0.97
N GLN A 90 -3.50 -18.95 0.17
CA GLN A 90 -3.82 -17.56 -0.18
C GLN A 90 -5.00 -17.05 0.65
N LEU A 91 -4.99 -15.74 0.91
CA LEU A 91 -6.21 -15.04 1.34
C LEU A 91 -7.05 -14.72 0.11
N ILE A 92 -8.36 -14.88 0.29
CA ILE A 92 -9.39 -14.52 -0.66
C ILE A 92 -10.33 -13.56 0.05
N THR A 93 -10.20 -12.27 -0.30
CA THR A 93 -11.14 -11.24 0.13
C THR A 93 -12.22 -11.10 -0.94
N LYS A 94 -13.47 -11.46 -0.59
CA LYS A 94 -14.60 -11.35 -1.53
C LYS A 94 -14.92 -9.88 -1.78
N ILE A 95 -15.15 -9.55 -3.05
CA ILE A 95 -15.69 -8.24 -3.43
C ILE A 95 -17.21 -8.33 -3.41
N ASP A 96 -17.82 -7.67 -2.44
CA ASP A 96 -19.26 -7.49 -2.32
C ASP A 96 -19.60 -6.03 -2.01
N GLU A 97 -20.90 -5.71 -2.02
CA GLU A 97 -21.42 -4.35 -1.84
C GLU A 97 -21.05 -3.71 -0.49
N ASN A 98 -20.63 -4.51 0.49
CA ASN A 98 -20.27 -4.05 1.84
C ASN A 98 -18.76 -4.14 2.09
N LEU A 99 -17.95 -4.47 1.08
CA LEU A 99 -16.52 -4.58 1.25
C LEU A 99 -15.94 -3.19 1.55
N LYS A 100 -15.26 -3.12 2.69
CA LYS A 100 -14.40 -2.02 3.09
C LYS A 100 -13.05 -2.58 3.46
N VAL A 101 -12.00 -1.85 3.12
CA VAL A 101 -10.63 -2.20 3.52
C VAL A 101 -9.92 -0.98 4.08
N LEU A 102 -9.08 -1.19 5.08
CA LEU A 102 -8.07 -0.21 5.44
C LEU A 102 -6.95 -0.28 4.41
N TYR A 103 -6.57 0.85 3.82
CA TYR A 103 -5.50 0.91 2.83
C TYR A 103 -4.34 1.74 3.38
N LEU A 104 -3.13 1.20 3.27
CA LEU A 104 -1.90 1.84 3.70
C LEU A 104 -0.94 1.93 2.51
N ARG A 105 -0.45 3.14 2.24
CA ARG A 105 0.50 3.45 1.18
C ARG A 105 1.66 4.25 1.75
N ILE A 106 2.88 3.75 1.59
CA ILE A 106 4.11 4.43 1.98
C ILE A 106 4.85 4.81 0.71
N VAL A 107 5.09 6.11 0.51
CA VAL A 107 5.76 6.67 -0.67
C VAL A 107 7.10 7.25 -0.22
N LEU A 108 8.19 6.57 -0.56
CA LEU A 108 9.55 6.98 -0.19
C LEU A 108 10.12 8.04 -1.12
N ASN A 109 9.77 7.96 -2.41
CA ASN A 109 10.28 8.88 -3.43
C ASN A 109 9.32 8.91 -4.62
N ASP A 110 8.81 10.09 -4.96
CA ASP A 110 7.99 10.32 -6.15
C ASP A 110 8.16 11.77 -6.61
N SER A 111 7.96 12.07 -7.90
CA SER A 111 8.08 13.44 -8.41
C SER A 111 7.02 14.41 -7.86
N LYS A 112 5.97 13.88 -7.20
CA LYS A 112 4.86 14.66 -6.62
C LYS A 112 5.00 14.91 -5.12
N ILE A 113 6.08 14.45 -4.48
CA ILE A 113 6.33 14.64 -3.04
C ILE A 113 7.75 15.17 -2.84
N ASP A 114 7.91 16.06 -1.87
CA ASP A 114 9.22 16.59 -1.50
C ASP A 114 9.87 15.77 -0.37
N GLU A 115 9.06 15.03 0.38
CA GLU A 115 9.47 14.23 1.54
C GLU A 115 8.71 12.90 1.55
N PRO A 116 9.26 11.82 2.13
CA PRO A 116 8.56 10.54 2.27
C PRO A 116 7.23 10.67 3.01
N MET A 117 6.17 10.09 2.46
CA MET A 117 4.81 10.22 2.99
C MET A 117 4.17 8.87 3.29
N VAL A 118 3.29 8.85 4.28
CA VAL A 118 2.37 7.75 4.57
C VAL A 118 0.94 8.24 4.30
N TYR A 119 0.20 7.45 3.53
CA TYR A 119 -1.22 7.63 3.29
C TYR A 119 -1.96 6.44 3.89
N SER A 120 -2.95 6.70 4.72
CA SER A 120 -3.72 5.65 5.39
C SER A 120 -5.17 6.04 5.53
N GLY A 121 -6.08 5.09 5.33
CA GLY A 121 -7.51 5.33 5.50
C GLY A 121 -8.32 4.17 4.98
N VAL A 122 -9.49 4.45 4.41
CA VAL A 122 -10.45 3.43 3.98
C VAL A 122 -10.69 3.50 2.47
N LEU A 123 -10.81 2.34 1.84
CA LEU A 123 -11.43 2.18 0.53
C LEU A 123 -12.75 1.44 0.70
N TYR A 124 -13.81 1.92 0.05
CA TYR A 124 -15.19 1.46 0.19
C TYR A 124 -15.96 1.60 -1.13
N ASN A 125 -17.19 1.10 -1.20
CA ASN A 125 -17.99 1.04 -2.42
C ASN A 125 -17.19 0.45 -3.60
N ILE A 126 -16.62 -0.72 -3.35
CA ILE A 126 -15.74 -1.42 -4.29
C ILE A 126 -16.59 -2.33 -5.17
N ASP A 127 -16.88 -1.87 -6.39
CA ASP A 127 -17.68 -2.63 -7.33
C ASP A 127 -16.82 -3.24 -8.43
N LYS A 128 -17.12 -4.50 -8.74
CA LYS A 128 -16.67 -5.15 -9.97
C LYS A 128 -17.64 -4.81 -11.10
N LYS A 129 -17.13 -4.31 -12.22
CA LYS A 129 -17.94 -4.05 -13.40
C LYS A 129 -18.10 -5.26 -14.31
N THR A 130 -19.25 -5.33 -14.97
CA THR A 130 -19.69 -6.43 -15.83
C THR A 130 -18.78 -6.65 -17.04
N GLN A 131 -18.13 -5.61 -17.57
CA GLN A 131 -17.14 -5.79 -18.66
C GLN A 131 -15.88 -6.55 -18.20
N GLY A 132 -15.68 -6.73 -16.89
CA GLY A 132 -14.61 -7.49 -16.28
C GLY A 132 -15.03 -8.89 -15.80
N GLU A 133 -15.90 -9.63 -16.50
CA GLU A 133 -16.44 -10.92 -15.98
C GLU A 133 -15.39 -11.85 -15.34
N LYS A 134 -14.16 -11.87 -15.87
CA LYS A 134 -13.04 -12.68 -15.34
C LYS A 134 -12.17 -12.02 -14.27
N TRP A 135 -12.14 -10.69 -14.18
CA TRP A 135 -11.24 -9.94 -13.29
C TRP A 135 -11.86 -8.61 -12.83
N PRO A 136 -11.72 -8.22 -11.55
CA PRO A 136 -11.04 -8.93 -10.46
C PRO A 136 -11.85 -10.14 -9.96
N ARG A 137 -11.18 -11.11 -9.32
CA ARG A 137 -11.84 -12.27 -8.67
C ARG A 137 -11.93 -12.09 -7.16
N LYS A 138 -10.95 -11.40 -6.59
CA LYS A 138 -10.79 -11.08 -5.16
C LYS A 138 -10.16 -9.70 -5.04
N PHE A 139 -10.31 -9.05 -3.89
CA PHE A 139 -9.78 -7.69 -3.71
C PHE A 139 -8.26 -7.61 -3.90
N GLU A 140 -7.53 -8.65 -3.50
CA GLU A 140 -6.10 -8.76 -3.70
C GLU A 140 -5.66 -8.54 -5.16
N ASP A 141 -6.47 -9.00 -6.12
CA ASP A 141 -6.17 -8.84 -7.55
C ASP A 141 -6.15 -7.35 -7.95
N ILE A 142 -6.91 -6.49 -7.24
CA ILE A 142 -7.04 -5.05 -7.50
C ILE A 142 -5.78 -4.28 -7.11
N MET A 143 -5.01 -4.74 -6.11
CA MET A 143 -3.87 -3.99 -5.56
C MET A 143 -2.86 -3.57 -6.63
N GLY A 144 -2.47 -4.47 -7.53
CA GLY A 144 -1.54 -4.15 -8.62
C GLY A 144 -2.12 -3.14 -9.62
N HIS A 145 -3.43 -3.15 -9.81
CA HIS A 145 -4.14 -2.20 -10.67
C HIS A 145 -4.19 -0.80 -10.05
N LEU A 146 -4.32 -0.70 -8.72
CA LEU A 146 -4.20 0.57 -8.00
C LEU A 146 -2.82 1.21 -8.23
N GLU A 147 -1.74 0.41 -8.13
CA GLU A 147 -0.38 0.90 -8.37
C GLU A 147 -0.13 1.31 -9.82
N TYR A 148 -0.75 0.61 -10.78
CA TYR A 148 -0.61 0.95 -12.19
C TYR A 148 -1.31 2.27 -12.53
N ASN A 149 -2.48 2.52 -11.92
CA ASN A 149 -3.30 3.71 -12.14
C ASN A 149 -3.16 4.78 -11.04
N ASP A 150 -2.05 4.73 -10.28
CA ASP A 150 -1.78 5.59 -9.11
C ASP A 150 -2.11 7.07 -9.35
N ASP A 151 -1.62 7.62 -10.46
CA ASP A 151 -1.79 9.03 -10.81
C ASP A 151 -3.26 9.45 -11.00
N LYS A 152 -4.12 8.50 -11.40
CA LYS A 152 -5.55 8.74 -11.61
C LYS A 152 -6.33 8.53 -10.33
N ILE A 153 -6.07 7.43 -9.63
CA ILE A 153 -6.81 7.01 -8.43
C ILE A 153 -6.51 7.94 -7.26
N PHE A 154 -5.24 8.22 -7.00
CA PHE A 154 -4.79 8.95 -5.82
C PHE A 154 -4.56 10.44 -6.08
N LYS A 155 -5.13 10.98 -7.17
CA LYS A 155 -5.06 12.42 -7.48
C LYS A 155 -5.62 13.29 -6.34
N ASN A 156 -6.69 12.82 -5.70
CA ASN A 156 -7.27 13.44 -4.50
C ASN A 156 -7.47 12.39 -3.41
N VAL A 157 -6.44 12.16 -2.61
CA VAL A 157 -6.47 11.13 -1.56
C VAL A 157 -7.54 11.36 -0.49
N LYS A 158 -7.98 12.61 -0.26
CA LYS A 158 -9.05 12.93 0.71
C LYS A 158 -10.45 12.58 0.21
N LYS A 159 -10.60 12.36 -1.10
CA LYS A 159 -11.87 11.97 -1.73
C LYS A 159 -11.54 11.22 -3.02
N ILE A 160 -11.24 9.95 -2.87
CA ILE A 160 -11.04 9.02 -3.98
C ILE A 160 -12.43 8.68 -4.52
N ASP A 161 -12.59 8.91 -5.81
CA ASP A 161 -13.77 8.53 -6.58
C ASP A 161 -13.27 8.14 -7.97
N TYR A 162 -12.99 6.84 -8.13
CA TYR A 162 -12.36 6.30 -9.33
C TYR A 162 -13.24 5.24 -9.97
N GLU A 163 -13.29 5.30 -11.29
CA GLU A 163 -14.06 4.37 -12.10
C GLU A 163 -13.35 4.12 -13.43
N ASP A 164 -13.22 2.86 -13.81
CA ASP A 164 -12.77 2.46 -15.14
C ASP A 164 -13.61 1.32 -15.71
N ALA A 165 -13.10 0.57 -16.69
CA ALA A 165 -13.81 -0.53 -17.33
C ALA A 165 -14.00 -1.75 -16.41
N TYR A 166 -13.19 -1.90 -15.36
CA TYR A 166 -13.13 -3.10 -14.52
C TYR A 166 -13.67 -2.87 -13.12
N ILE A 167 -13.36 -1.71 -12.53
CA ILE A 167 -13.70 -1.42 -11.13
C ILE A 167 -14.29 -0.03 -10.96
N LYS A 168 -15.06 0.11 -9.87
CA LYS A 168 -15.37 1.38 -9.25
C LYS A 168 -14.92 1.32 -7.80
N ILE A 169 -14.30 2.38 -7.31
CA ILE A 169 -13.81 2.45 -5.93
C ILE A 169 -13.90 3.87 -5.40
N GLN A 170 -14.34 3.98 -4.15
CA GLN A 170 -14.30 5.21 -3.39
C GLN A 170 -13.38 5.07 -2.20
N GLY A 171 -12.99 6.19 -1.62
CA GLY A 171 -12.10 6.15 -0.47
C GLY A 171 -11.73 7.51 0.09
N GLU A 172 -11.16 7.46 1.28
CA GLU A 172 -10.62 8.62 1.97
C GLU A 172 -9.36 8.19 2.72
N LEU A 173 -8.24 8.86 2.43
CA LEU A 173 -6.96 8.64 3.07
C LEU A 173 -6.46 9.93 3.72
N VAL A 174 -5.89 9.77 4.90
CA VAL A 174 -5.14 10.79 5.62
C VAL A 174 -3.68 10.73 5.17
N LYS A 175 -3.06 11.90 4.98
CA LYS A 175 -1.65 12.05 4.59
C LYS A 175 -0.83 12.49 5.80
N ASN A 176 0.26 11.79 6.08
CA ASN A 176 1.25 12.13 7.11
C ASN A 176 2.67 12.07 6.54
N ASN A 177 3.59 12.89 7.06
CA ASN A 177 5.01 12.75 6.77
C ASN A 177 5.54 11.50 7.50
N LEU A 178 6.30 10.65 6.80
CA LEU A 178 6.84 9.41 7.36
C LEU A 178 7.80 9.65 8.52
N PHE A 179 8.62 10.71 8.48
CA PHE A 179 9.57 11.03 9.53
C PHE A 179 8.93 11.54 10.82
N GLU A 180 7.64 11.87 10.78
CA GLU A 180 6.87 12.20 11.98
C GLU A 180 6.23 10.96 12.66
N ILE A 181 6.46 9.77 12.10
CA ILE A 181 5.99 8.49 12.62
C ILE A 181 7.22 7.74 13.14
N ASN A 182 7.48 7.86 14.44
CA ASN A 182 8.74 7.40 15.05
C ASN A 182 8.55 6.46 16.25
N ASN A 183 7.31 6.15 16.62
CA ASN A 183 6.98 5.22 17.69
C ASN A 183 5.50 4.77 17.63
N SER A 184 5.14 3.79 18.44
CA SER A 184 3.79 3.22 18.53
C SER A 184 2.71 4.26 18.83
N GLU A 185 3.00 5.27 19.64
CA GLU A 185 2.02 6.33 19.97
C GLU A 185 1.70 7.19 18.73
N THR A 186 2.73 7.56 17.96
CA THR A 186 2.54 8.30 16.70
C THR A 186 1.83 7.45 15.64
N ILE A 187 2.13 6.15 15.56
CA ILE A 187 1.41 5.21 14.69
C ILE A 187 -0.08 5.20 15.04
N LEU A 188 -0.40 5.03 16.33
CA LEU A 188 -1.77 4.98 16.81
C LEU A 188 -2.53 6.28 16.48
N LYS A 189 -1.93 7.44 16.77
CA LYS A 189 -2.58 8.75 16.63
C LYS A 189 -2.69 9.21 15.17
N LYS A 190 -1.68 8.96 14.34
CA LYS A 190 -1.60 9.51 12.98
C LYS A 190 -2.09 8.55 11.90
N ILE A 191 -2.00 7.24 12.13
CA ILE A 191 -2.36 6.20 11.15
C ILE A 191 -3.62 5.48 11.60
N ILE A 192 -3.56 4.80 12.75
CA ILE A 192 -4.58 3.82 13.15
C ILE A 192 -5.92 4.49 13.46
N LYS A 193 -5.97 5.39 14.45
CA LYS A 193 -7.22 6.03 14.88
C LYS A 193 -7.93 6.76 13.74
N PRO A 194 -7.24 7.62 12.93
CA PRO A 194 -7.91 8.28 11.82
C PRO A 194 -8.45 7.29 10.78
N SER A 195 -7.72 6.20 10.50
CA SER A 195 -8.17 5.20 9.52
C SER A 195 -9.35 4.38 10.02
N LEU A 196 -9.35 4.00 11.30
CA LEU A 196 -10.47 3.30 11.94
C LEU A 196 -11.72 4.18 12.06
N ASP A 197 -11.54 5.45 12.41
CA ASP A 197 -12.65 6.41 12.47
C ASP A 197 -13.32 6.54 11.10
N LEU A 198 -12.55 6.58 10.01
CA LEU A 198 -13.10 6.58 8.66
C LEU A 198 -13.79 5.24 8.34
N PHE A 199 -13.15 4.11 8.65
CA PHE A 199 -13.70 2.78 8.39
C PHE A 199 -15.03 2.52 9.08
N ARG A 200 -15.18 2.98 10.33
CA ARG A 200 -16.38 2.79 11.16
C ARG A 200 -17.51 3.80 10.83
N LYS A 201 -17.19 4.94 10.21
CA LYS A 201 -18.18 5.96 9.79
C LYS A 201 -18.80 5.69 8.43
N CYS A 202 -18.02 5.17 7.49
CA CYS A 202 -18.44 4.94 6.11
C CYS A 202 -19.25 3.65 5.94
#